data_AF-B5H5V4-F1
#
_entry.id   AF-B5H5V4-F1
#
_cell.length_a   1.000
_cell.length_b   1.000
_cell.length_c   1.000
_cell.angle_alpha   90.00
_cell.angle_beta   90.00
_cell.angle_gamma   90.00
#
_symmetry.space_group_name_H-M   'P 1'
#
loop_
_entity.id
_entity.type
_entity.pdbx_description
1 polymer ?
#
loop_
_entity_poly.entity_id
_entity_poly.type
_entity_poly.pdbx_seq_one_letter_code
_entity_poly.pdbx_strand_id
1 'polypeptide(L)'
;MMTATAPRFGRFPVRVLLAVTVLAGTLLGALLAGASPAAAHAALTGSNPKDGAVVATAPKEVTLTFSEQIAMGDDSIRVLEPSASAPTPPRSAISAPGGTV
;
A
#
# COMPACT_ATOMS: atom_id res chain seq x y z
N MET A 1 -15.83 14.02 74.59
CA MET A 1 -16.29 12.94 73.69
C MET A 1 -16.22 13.42 72.24
N MET A 2 -15.51 12.66 71.39
CA MET A 2 -15.76 12.34 69.96
C MET A 2 -16.45 13.41 69.07
N THR A 3 -15.90 13.84 67.94
CA THR A 3 -15.43 13.03 66.79
C THR A 3 -14.67 13.91 65.78
N ALA A 4 -13.64 13.35 65.14
CA ALA A 4 -12.95 13.96 64.01
C ALA A 4 -13.36 13.26 62.70
N THR A 5 -13.86 14.02 61.74
CA THR A 5 -14.25 13.55 60.40
C THR A 5 -13.08 13.74 59.43
N ALA A 6 -12.50 12.65 58.94
CA ALA A 6 -11.43 12.68 57.95
C ALA A 6 -11.99 12.68 56.51
N PRO A 7 -11.50 13.56 55.61
CA PRO A 7 -11.96 13.58 54.23
C PRO A 7 -11.28 12.47 53.43
N ARG A 8 -12.07 11.66 52.72
CA ARG A 8 -11.61 10.51 51.94
C ARG A 8 -11.26 10.96 50.52
N PHE A 9 -10.11 11.60 50.34
CA PHE A 9 -9.62 12.07 49.02
C PHE A 9 -8.94 10.97 48.16
N GLY A 10 -9.40 9.71 48.24
CA GLY A 10 -8.64 8.56 47.71
C GLY A 10 -9.12 7.92 46.41
N ARG A 11 -10.30 8.27 45.87
CA ARG A 11 -10.92 7.50 44.76
C ARG A 11 -11.15 8.27 43.47
N PHE A 12 -11.13 9.61 43.53
CA PHE A 12 -11.32 10.48 42.37
C PHE A 12 -10.16 10.42 41.36
N PRO A 13 -8.87 10.53 41.76
CA PRO A 13 -7.79 10.45 40.78
C PRO A 13 -7.67 9.04 40.18
N VAL A 14 -7.96 7.99 40.96
CA VAL A 14 -7.91 6.59 40.49
C VAL A 14 -9.00 6.30 39.46
N ARG A 15 -10.23 6.80 39.67
CA ARG A 15 -11.33 6.62 38.70
C ARG A 15 -11.10 7.40 37.42
N VAL A 16 -10.57 8.63 37.53
CA VAL A 16 -10.22 9.44 36.35
C VAL A 16 -9.08 8.79 35.59
N LEU A 17 -8.03 8.31 36.27
CA LEU A 17 -6.92 7.61 35.65
C LEU A 17 -7.43 6.36 34.90
N LEU A 18 -8.24 5.52 35.55
CA LEU A 18 -8.80 4.31 34.93
C LEU A 18 -9.66 4.64 33.70
N ALA A 19 -10.50 5.68 33.78
CA ALA A 19 -11.30 6.12 32.64
C ALA A 19 -10.43 6.59 31.47
N VAL A 20 -9.35 7.33 31.75
CA VAL A 20 -8.39 7.77 30.73
C VAL A 20 -7.66 6.58 30.11
N THR A 21 -7.21 5.60 30.90
CA THR A 21 -6.54 4.41 30.36
C THR A 21 -7.46 3.58 29.48
N VAL A 22 -8.72 3.41 29.90
CA VAL A 22 -9.73 2.69 29.10
C VAL A 22 -9.99 3.44 27.80
N LEU A 23 -10.22 4.76 27.86
CA LEU A 23 -10.44 5.56 26.66
C LEU A 23 -9.25 5.50 25.71
N ALA A 24 -8.03 5.70 26.20
CA ALA A 24 -6.82 5.61 25.40
C ALA A 24 -6.66 4.22 24.78
N GLY A 25 -6.89 3.15 25.55
CA GLY A 25 -6.86 1.77 25.06
C GLY A 25 -7.89 1.51 23.97
N THR A 26 -9.13 2.00 24.13
CA THR A 26 -10.17 1.86 23.10
C THR A 26 -9.85 2.62 21.82
N LEU A 27 -9.33 3.85 21.93
CA LEU A 27 -8.93 4.65 20.77
C LEU A 27 -7.75 4.02 20.04
N LEU A 28 -6.74 3.55 20.77
CA LEU A 28 -5.58 2.90 20.19
C LEU A 28 -5.96 1.57 19.54
N GLY A 29 -6.80 0.78 20.21
CA GLY A 29 -7.33 -0.47 19.68
C GLY A 29 -8.15 -0.26 18.41
N ALA A 30 -9.02 0.75 18.37
CA ALA A 30 -9.78 1.11 17.18
C ALA A 30 -8.85 1.56 16.03
N LEU A 31 -7.82 2.35 16.33
CA LEU A 31 -6.84 2.80 15.33
C LEU A 31 -6.05 1.64 14.74
N LEU A 32 -5.57 0.72 15.58
CA LEU A 32 -4.82 -0.47 15.15
C LEU A 32 -5.69 -1.46 14.39
N ALA A 33 -6.95 -1.64 14.80
CA ALA A 33 -7.89 -2.53 14.12
C ALA A 33 -8.31 -2.00 12.74
N GLY A 34 -8.32 -0.68 12.56
CA GLY A 34 -8.62 -0.03 11.28
C GLY A 34 -7.40 0.29 10.41
N ALA A 35 -6.18 0.09 10.93
CA ALA A 35 -4.96 0.38 10.19
C ALA A 35 -4.73 -0.71 9.13
N SER A 36 -4.88 -0.37 7.86
CA SER A 36 -4.36 -1.21 6.77
C SER A 36 -2.83 -1.25 6.85
N PRO A 37 -2.18 -2.38 6.50
CA PRO A 37 -0.73 -2.42 6.30
C PRO A 37 -0.31 -1.24 5.42
N ALA A 38 0.77 -0.54 5.80
CA ALA A 38 1.33 0.49 4.93
C ALA A 38 1.82 -0.19 3.64
N ALA A 39 1.15 0.09 2.51
CA ALA A 39 1.52 -0.47 1.21
C ALA A 39 2.88 0.09 0.78
N ALA A 40 3.93 -0.67 1.04
CA ALA A 40 5.31 -0.23 0.88
C ALA A 40 5.81 -0.35 -0.57
N HIS A 41 5.02 0.11 -1.54
CA HIS A 41 5.24 0.07 -3.00
C HIS A 41 4.79 -1.22 -3.71
N ALA A 42 4.24 -1.05 -4.91
CA ALA A 42 3.92 -2.15 -5.80
C ALA A 42 5.20 -2.76 -6.38
N ALA A 43 5.52 -3.98 -5.97
CA ALA A 43 6.67 -4.71 -6.46
C ALA A 43 6.31 -5.49 -7.73
N LEU A 44 7.22 -5.52 -8.71
CA LEU A 44 7.12 -6.44 -9.84
C LEU A 44 7.42 -7.86 -9.35
N THR A 45 6.44 -8.75 -9.40
CA THR A 45 6.53 -10.13 -8.90
C THR A 45 6.78 -11.16 -9.99
N GLY A 46 6.53 -10.81 -11.26
CA GLY A 46 6.80 -11.70 -12.38
C GLY A 46 6.70 -11.02 -13.74
N SER A 47 7.27 -11.68 -14.75
CA SER A 47 7.19 -11.27 -16.15
C SER A 47 7.04 -12.47 -17.08
N ASN A 48 6.42 -12.23 -18.23
CA ASN A 48 6.44 -13.13 -19.36
C ASN A 48 6.76 -12.35 -20.66
N PRO A 49 7.86 -12.64 -21.36
CA PRO A 49 8.91 -13.63 -21.03
C PRO A 49 9.55 -13.41 -19.66
N LYS A 50 10.07 -14.49 -19.06
CA LYS A 50 10.81 -14.38 -17.79
C LYS A 50 12.03 -13.50 -17.97
N ASP A 51 12.42 -12.80 -16.92
CA ASP A 51 13.67 -12.06 -16.92
C ASP A 51 14.86 -12.95 -17.31
N GLY A 52 15.72 -12.44 -18.19
CA GLY A 52 16.83 -13.18 -18.79
C GLY A 52 16.45 -14.30 -19.77
N ALA A 53 15.16 -14.48 -20.11
CA ALA A 53 14.75 -15.50 -21.06
C ALA A 53 15.21 -15.16 -22.48
N VAL A 54 15.89 -16.12 -23.12
CA VAL A 54 16.17 -16.08 -24.56
C VAL A 54 15.07 -16.85 -25.28
N VAL A 55 14.21 -16.13 -25.97
CA VAL A 55 13.09 -16.71 -26.73
C VAL A 55 13.46 -16.84 -28.20
N ALA A 56 13.04 -17.94 -28.82
CA ALA A 56 13.39 -18.25 -30.22
C ALA A 56 12.69 -17.33 -31.23
N THR A 57 11.60 -16.68 -30.85
CA THR A 57 10.83 -15.78 -31.70
C THR A 57 10.38 -14.58 -30.88
N ALA A 58 10.35 -13.41 -31.50
CA ALA A 58 9.92 -12.18 -30.85
C ALA A 58 8.46 -12.33 -30.33
N PRO A 59 8.21 -12.04 -29.06
CA PRO A 59 6.87 -12.13 -28.49
C PRO A 59 5.98 -11.02 -29.02
N LYS A 60 4.69 -11.31 -29.19
CA LYS A 60 3.69 -10.30 -29.59
C LYS A 60 3.26 -9.39 -28.44
N GLU A 61 3.45 -9.84 -27.21
CA GLU A 61 3.04 -9.16 -25.98
C GLU A 61 4.07 -9.47 -24.89
N VAL A 62 4.25 -8.52 -23.97
CA VAL A 62 4.99 -8.71 -22.72
C VAL A 62 4.03 -8.47 -21.56
N THR A 63 3.93 -9.44 -20.66
CA THR A 63 3.08 -9.37 -19.47
C THR A 63 3.93 -9.14 -18.24
N LEU A 64 3.52 -8.20 -17.38
CA LEU A 64 4.16 -7.89 -16.10
C LEU A 64 3.13 -8.07 -14.97
N THR A 65 3.52 -8.76 -13.92
CA THR A 65 2.68 -9.01 -12.74
C THR A 65 3.23 -8.25 -11.56
N PHE A 66 2.37 -7.51 -10.86
CA PHE A 66 2.71 -6.73 -9.68
C PHE A 66 2.02 -7.30 -8.44
N SER A 67 2.57 -7.05 -7.26
CA SER A 67 1.97 -7.47 -5.99
C SER A 67 0.67 -6.71 -5.65
N GLU A 68 0.43 -5.56 -6.29
CA GLU A 68 -0.73 -4.70 -6.08
C GLU A 68 -1.16 -4.06 -7.40
N GLN A 69 -2.37 -3.50 -7.42
CA GLN A 69 -2.83 -2.71 -8.56
C GLN A 69 -2.03 -1.42 -8.70
N ILE A 70 -1.66 -1.10 -9.94
CA ILE A 70 -0.93 0.12 -10.30
C ILE A 70 -1.78 1.00 -11.20
N ALA A 71 -1.61 2.32 -11.08
CA ALA A 71 -2.14 3.26 -12.05
C ALA A 71 -1.21 3.31 -13.26
N MET A 72 -1.77 3.11 -14.45
CA MET A 72 -1.03 3.22 -15.72
C MET A 72 -1.27 4.60 -16.33
N GLY A 73 -0.19 5.34 -16.57
CA GLY A 73 -0.19 6.55 -17.37
C GLY A 73 0.37 6.31 -18.77
N ASP A 74 0.22 7.31 -19.64
CA ASP A 74 0.88 7.30 -20.95
C ASP A 74 2.40 7.17 -20.79
N ASP A 75 3.03 6.39 -21.67
CA ASP A 75 4.47 6.12 -21.66
C ASP A 75 5.05 5.48 -20.38
N SER A 76 4.20 4.91 -19.51
CA SER A 76 4.62 4.23 -18.28
C SER A 76 5.51 3.01 -18.50
N ILE A 77 5.43 2.37 -19.68
CA ILE A 77 6.24 1.21 -20.07
C ILE A 77 6.83 1.45 -21.46
N ARG A 78 8.13 1.17 -21.62
CA ARG A 78 8.85 1.30 -22.89
C ARG A 78 9.70 0.07 -23.16
N VAL A 79 9.68 -0.41 -24.40
CA VAL A 79 10.59 -1.45 -24.88
C VAL A 79 11.82 -0.78 -25.45
N LEU A 80 12.99 -1.20 -24.97
CA LEU A 80 14.27 -0.67 -25.44
C LEU A 80 14.88 -1.65 -26.44
N GLU A 81 15.34 -1.12 -27.57
CA GLU A 81 16.16 -1.88 -28.50
C GLU A 81 17.55 -2.09 -27.88
N PRO A 82 18.15 -3.28 -28.02
CA PRO A 82 19.44 -3.59 -27.40
C PRO A 82 20.61 -2.75 -27.96
N SER A 83 20.48 -2.17 -29.15
CA SER A 83 21.46 -1.21 -29.68
C SER A 83 21.14 0.18 -29.13
N ALA A 84 22.13 0.87 -28.56
CA ALA A 84 22.02 2.21 -27.97
C ALA A 84 21.69 3.36 -28.96
N SER A 85 21.00 3.09 -30.07
CA SER A 85 20.44 4.11 -30.96
C SER A 85 19.07 4.53 -30.44
N ALA A 86 18.83 5.85 -30.40
CA ALA A 86 17.64 6.48 -29.83
C ALA A 86 16.31 5.84 -30.29
N PRO A 87 15.25 5.89 -29.45
CA PRO A 87 13.98 5.23 -29.74
C PRO A 87 13.39 5.70 -31.08
N THR A 88 13.22 4.77 -32.01
CA THR A 88 12.31 4.97 -33.15
C THR A 88 10.90 4.73 -32.62
N PRO A 89 9.94 5.65 -32.73
CA PRO A 89 8.61 5.43 -32.18
C PRO A 89 7.92 4.26 -32.91
N PRO A 90 7.56 3.16 -32.24
CA PRO A 90 6.81 2.09 -32.87
C PRO A 90 5.34 2.50 -32.97
N ARG A 91 4.79 2.46 -34.18
CA ARG A 91 3.34 2.42 -34.41
C ARG A 91 2.83 1.05 -33.97
N SER A 92 2.63 0.86 -32.67
CA SER A 92 1.88 -0.29 -32.13
C SER A 92 0.79 0.27 -31.24
N ALA A 93 -0.45 0.26 -31.75
CA ALA A 93 -1.62 0.64 -30.97
C ALA A 93 -1.74 -0.30 -29.77
N ILE A 94 -1.49 0.20 -28.57
CA ILE A 94 -1.88 -0.48 -27.33
C ILE A 94 -3.41 -0.43 -27.27
N SER A 95 -4.07 -1.58 -27.27
CA SER A 95 -5.53 -1.67 -27.14
C SER A 95 -5.86 -2.01 -25.68
N ALA A 96 -6.27 -1.01 -24.91
CA ALA A 96 -6.84 -1.22 -23.58
C ALA A 96 -8.36 -1.50 -23.71
N PRO A 97 -8.91 -2.56 -23.11
CA PRO A 97 -10.36 -2.76 -23.09
C PRO A 97 -11.00 -1.78 -22.09
N GLY A 98 -11.70 -0.78 -22.63
CA GLY A 98 -12.88 -0.15 -22.03
C GLY A 98 -12.74 0.60 -20.70
N GLY A 99 -12.90 1.92 -20.75
CA GLY A 99 -13.21 2.75 -19.57
C GLY A 99 -13.36 4.23 -19.93
N THR A 100 -14.55 4.63 -20.33
CA THR A 100 -14.95 6.06 -20.34
C THR A 100 -15.39 6.46 -18.95
N VAL A 101 -14.88 7.62 -18.50
CA VAL A 101 -15.27 8.51 -17.39
C VAL A 101 -16.27 7.99 -16.36
#